data_AF-A0A382L1Y5-F1
#
_entry.id   AF-A0A382L1Y5-F1
#
_cell.length_a   1.000
_cell.length_b   1.000
_cell.length_c   1.000
_cell.angle_alpha   90.00
_cell.angle_beta   90.00
_cell.angle_gamma   90.00
#
_symmetry.space_group_name_H-M   'P 1'
#
loop_
_entity.id
_entity.type
_entity.pdbx_description
1 polymer ?
#
loop_
_entity_poly.entity_id
_entity_poly.type
_entity_poly.pdbx_seq_one_letter_code
_entity_poly.pdbx_strand_id
1 'polypeptide(L)'
;MILLRRYLIYFFIIVLVAVSFTYLSAKLFPRFAYIENDIWRILPSPGDPNRDIYTRAAVAQYGTFALKKPESAYFHAFVDIDDQPLDGNCLYRLQGSDIESRWWSITAYGSDGF
;
A
#
# COMPACT_ATOMS: atom_id res chain seq x y z
N MET A 1 6.30 -2.38 46.90
CA MET A 1 6.15 -3.45 45.89
C MET A 1 4.79 -3.43 45.16
N ILE A 2 3.66 -3.20 45.84
CA ILE A 2 2.32 -3.19 45.20
C ILE A 2 2.14 -2.08 44.13
N LEU A 3 2.62 -0.87 44.40
CA LEU A 3 2.56 0.24 43.44
C LEU A 3 3.40 -0.04 42.18
N LEU A 4 4.62 -0.55 42.33
CA LEU A 4 5.50 -0.91 41.21
C LEU A 4 4.86 -1.98 40.32
N ARG A 5 4.28 -3.04 40.92
CA ARG A 5 3.54 -4.06 40.17
C ARG A 5 2.36 -3.48 39.41
N ARG A 6 1.61 -2.53 39.98
CA ARG A 6 0.48 -1.87 39.31
C ARG A 6 0.93 -1.05 38.11
N TYR A 7 1.99 -0.26 38.25
CA TYR A 7 2.55 0.51 37.13
C TYR A 7 3.13 -0.36 36.03
N LEU A 8 3.76 -1.49 36.37
CA LEU A 8 4.22 -2.48 35.39
C LEU A 8 3.05 -3.06 34.59
N ILE A 9 1.94 -3.43 35.25
CA ILE A 9 0.75 -3.93 34.56
C ILE A 9 0.19 -2.87 33.60
N TYR A 10 0.08 -1.61 34.04
CA TYR A 10 -0.38 -0.53 33.16
C TYR A 10 0.55 -0.32 31.97
N PHE A 11 1.87 -0.34 32.19
CA PHE A 11 2.85 -0.24 31.12
C PHE A 11 2.62 -1.33 30.05
N PHE A 12 2.53 -2.60 30.46
CA PHE A 12 2.30 -3.70 29.51
C PHE A 12 0.96 -3.59 28.79
N ILE A 13 -0.11 -3.18 29.48
CA ILE A 13 -1.42 -2.94 28.85
C ILE A 13 -1.30 -1.84 27.79
N ILE A 14 -0.65 -0.71 28.11
CA ILE A 14 -0.47 0.40 27.17
C ILE A 14 0.34 -0.05 25.95
N VAL A 15 1.46 -0.75 26.17
CA VAL A 15 2.28 -1.28 25.08
C VAL A 15 1.46 -2.24 24.20
N LEU A 16 0.73 -3.17 24.80
CA LEU A 16 -0.08 -4.13 24.07
C LEU A 16 -1.16 -3.43 23.23
N VAL A 17 -1.89 -2.47 23.82
CA VAL A 17 -2.91 -1.70 23.11
C VAL A 17 -2.29 -0.90 21.96
N ALA A 18 -1.18 -0.20 22.19
CA ALA A 18 -0.50 0.59 21.17
C ALA A 18 0.00 -0.27 20.00
N VAL A 19 0.60 -1.43 20.29
CA VAL A 19 1.08 -2.37 19.26
C VAL A 19 -0.10 -2.95 18.48
N SER A 20 -1.15 -3.42 19.16
CA SER A 20 -2.34 -3.95 18.50
C SER A 20 -3.02 -2.92 17.61
N PHE A 21 -3.17 -1.69 18.09
CA PHE A 21 -3.75 -0.59 17.32
C PHE A 21 -2.90 -0.26 16.09
N THR A 22 -1.58 -0.20 16.24
CA THR A 22 -0.65 0.05 15.13
C THR A 22 -0.72 -1.05 14.08
N TYR A 23 -0.66 -2.32 14.51
CA TYR A 23 -0.77 -3.48 13.63
C TYR A 23 -2.09 -3.50 12.86
N LEU A 24 -3.21 -3.26 13.56
CA LEU A 24 -4.53 -3.22 12.95
C LEU A 24 -4.66 -2.06 11.95
N SER A 25 -4.15 -0.87 12.32
CA SER A 25 -4.16 0.30 11.45
C SER A 25 -3.39 0.03 10.15
N ALA A 26 -2.21 -0.57 10.25
CA ALA A 26 -1.41 -0.94 9.08
C ALA A 26 -2.13 -1.96 8.18
N LYS A 27 -2.84 -2.94 8.77
CA LYS A 27 -3.63 -3.94 8.01
C LYS A 27 -4.88 -3.35 7.37
N LEU A 28 -5.50 -2.34 7.99
CA LEU A 28 -6.71 -1.70 7.46
C LEU A 28 -6.40 -0.61 6.43
N PHE A 29 -5.24 0.04 6.51
CA PHE A 29 -4.86 1.17 5.66
C PHE A 29 -5.09 0.94 4.15
N PRO A 30 -4.67 -0.19 3.55
CA PRO A 30 -4.88 -0.43 2.12
C PRO A 30 -6.35 -0.41 1.68
N ARG A 31 -7.31 -0.67 2.60
CA ARG A 31 -8.75 -0.70 2.28
C ARG A 31 -9.35 0.66 1.96
N PHE A 32 -8.71 1.74 2.38
CA PHE A 32 -9.23 3.11 2.21
C PHE A 32 -8.20 4.09 1.62
N ALA A 33 -6.92 3.73 1.63
CA ALA A 33 -5.86 4.57 1.08
C ALA A 33 -5.83 4.60 -0.45
N TYR A 34 -6.29 3.50 -1.08
CA TYR A 34 -6.25 3.33 -2.51
C TYR A 34 -7.56 3.79 -3.15
N ILE A 35 -7.43 4.46 -4.28
CA ILE A 35 -8.55 4.72 -5.19
C ILE A 35 -8.59 3.56 -6.18
N GLU A 36 -9.75 2.95 -6.31
CA GLU A 36 -10.01 1.89 -7.29
C GLU A 36 -10.70 2.49 -8.52
N ASN A 37 -10.27 2.05 -9.70
CA ASN A 37 -10.92 2.31 -10.98
C ASN A 37 -10.91 1.01 -11.77
N ASP A 38 -12.03 0.29 -11.71
CA ASP A 38 -12.13 -1.09 -12.19
C ASP A 38 -11.05 -1.96 -11.50
N ILE A 39 -10.29 -2.76 -12.25
CA ILE A 39 -9.19 -3.59 -11.73
C ILE A 39 -7.96 -2.80 -11.24
N TRP A 40 -7.88 -1.50 -11.53
CA TRP A 40 -6.70 -0.67 -11.22
C TRP A 40 -6.81 0.01 -9.86
N ARG A 41 -5.75 -0.10 -9.07
CA ARG A 41 -5.58 0.56 -7.77
C ARG A 41 -4.49 1.62 -7.84
N ILE A 42 -4.74 2.75 -7.22
CA ILE A 42 -3.83 3.89 -7.16
C ILE A 42 -3.69 4.35 -5.72
N LEU A 43 -2.46 4.43 -5.20
CA LEU A 43 -2.18 5.18 -3.99
C LEU A 43 -1.94 6.65 -4.39
N PRO A 44 -2.81 7.61 -4.04
CA PRO A 44 -2.66 8.97 -4.53
C PRO A 44 -1.38 9.62 -3.96
N SER A 45 -0.67 10.41 -4.79
CA SER A 45 0.52 11.20 -4.43
C SER A 45 1.45 10.53 -3.39
N PRO A 46 1.97 9.31 -3.66
CA PRO A 46 2.72 8.55 -2.69
C PRO A 46 4.10 9.15 -2.40
N GLY A 47 4.66 9.92 -3.35
CA GLY A 47 5.93 10.64 -3.17
C GLY A 47 5.83 12.03 -2.54
N ASP A 48 4.65 12.49 -2.15
CA ASP A 48 4.50 13.82 -1.55
C ASP A 48 5.05 13.82 -0.10
N PRO A 49 5.98 14.73 0.25
CA PRO A 49 6.55 14.79 1.60
C PRO A 49 5.51 15.14 2.69
N ASN A 50 4.42 15.81 2.33
CA ASN A 50 3.35 16.23 3.25
C ASN A 50 2.21 15.19 3.31
N ARG A 51 2.57 13.90 3.35
CA ARG A 51 1.63 12.79 3.50
C ARG A 51 1.50 12.32 4.94
N ASP A 52 0.36 11.71 5.25
CA ASP A 52 0.11 11.09 6.53
C ASP A 52 1.09 9.94 6.79
N ILE A 53 1.22 9.58 8.07
CA ILE A 53 2.21 8.59 8.53
C ILE A 53 1.96 7.20 7.94
N TYR A 54 0.72 6.83 7.63
CA TYR A 54 0.39 5.51 7.09
C TYR A 54 0.73 5.42 5.61
N THR A 55 0.46 6.48 4.84
CA THR A 55 0.94 6.57 3.44
C THR A 55 2.45 6.46 3.38
N ARG A 56 3.17 7.20 4.24
CA ARG A 56 4.64 7.13 4.31
C ARG A 56 5.15 5.75 4.71
N ALA A 57 4.49 5.09 5.66
CA ALA A 57 4.85 3.73 6.07
C ALA A 57 4.61 2.71 4.95
N ALA A 58 3.51 2.82 4.21
CA ALA A 58 3.22 1.95 3.06
C ALA A 58 4.29 2.09 1.97
N VAL A 59 4.65 3.33 1.60
CA VAL A 59 5.72 3.59 0.62
C VAL A 59 7.07 3.02 1.09
N ALA A 60 7.39 3.15 2.39
CA ALA A 60 8.61 2.60 2.95
C ALA A 60 8.63 1.06 2.95
N GLN A 61 7.49 0.41 3.17
CA GLN A 61 7.38 -1.05 3.18
C GLN A 61 7.61 -1.66 1.80
N TYR A 62 7.04 -1.05 0.75
CA TYR A 62 7.20 -1.53 -0.63
C TYR A 62 8.47 -1.00 -1.31
N GLY A 63 9.19 -0.06 -0.69
CA GLY A 63 10.47 0.45 -1.19
C GLY A 63 10.36 1.18 -2.54
N THR A 64 9.20 1.73 -2.87
CA THR A 64 8.95 2.28 -4.22
C THR A 64 9.69 3.59 -4.49
N PHE A 65 10.19 4.28 -3.45
CA PHE A 65 10.78 5.63 -3.54
C PHE A 65 9.99 6.55 -4.46
N ALA A 66 8.66 6.47 -4.35
CA ALA A 66 7.76 7.07 -5.32
C ALA A 66 8.04 8.57 -5.48
N LEU A 67 8.00 9.04 -6.73
CA LEU A 67 8.13 10.47 -7.00
C LEU A 67 6.82 11.18 -6.69
N LYS A 68 6.91 12.47 -6.34
CA LYS A 68 5.74 13.33 -6.16
C LYS A 68 5.14 13.70 -7.51
N LYS A 69 3.87 14.08 -7.52
CA LYS A 69 3.25 14.71 -8.70
C LYS A 69 3.98 16.02 -9.05
N PRO A 70 4.09 16.39 -10.33
CA PRO A 70 3.57 15.69 -11.52
C PRO A 70 4.53 14.65 -12.13
N GLU A 71 5.62 14.29 -11.45
CA GLU A 71 6.73 13.53 -12.06
C GLU A 71 6.37 12.09 -12.47
N SER A 72 5.54 11.39 -11.68
CA SER A 72 5.09 10.04 -11.99
C SER A 72 3.71 9.71 -11.42
N ALA A 73 3.07 8.70 -12.01
CA ALA A 73 1.86 8.06 -11.53
C ALA A 73 2.04 6.54 -11.57
N TYR A 74 1.50 5.85 -10.57
CA TYR A 74 1.61 4.40 -10.42
C TYR A 74 0.20 3.79 -10.36
N PHE A 75 -0.01 2.75 -11.15
CA PHE A 75 -1.25 2.00 -11.25
C PHE A 75 -0.90 0.53 -11.00
N HIS A 76 -1.69 -0.15 -10.17
CA HIS A 76 -1.49 -1.54 -9.83
C HIS A 76 -2.75 -2.35 -10.13
N ALA A 77 -2.60 -3.50 -10.78
CA ALA A 77 -3.66 -4.49 -10.92
C ALA A 77 -3.19 -5.79 -10.28
N PHE A 78 -4.08 -6.42 -9.51
CA PHE A 78 -3.84 -7.72 -8.86
C PHE A 78 -4.79 -8.81 -9.36
N VAL A 79 -5.82 -8.39 -10.10
CA VAL A 79 -6.84 -9.23 -10.69
C VAL A 79 -7.01 -8.87 -12.17
N ASP A 80 -7.57 -9.78 -12.95
CA ASP A 80 -8.06 -9.51 -14.31
C ASP A 80 -9.48 -8.94 -14.31
N ILE A 81 -10.03 -8.70 -15.51
CA ILE A 81 -11.35 -8.11 -15.73
C ILE A 81 -12.52 -8.99 -15.25
N ASP A 82 -12.27 -10.28 -14.98
CA ASP A 82 -13.25 -11.22 -14.42
C ASP A 82 -13.07 -11.37 -12.90
N ASP A 83 -12.38 -10.41 -12.27
CA ASP A 83 -12.02 -10.36 -10.85
C ASP A 83 -11.19 -11.58 -10.38
N GLN A 84 -10.52 -12.29 -11.29
CA GLN A 84 -9.65 -13.42 -10.94
C GLN A 84 -8.24 -12.94 -10.61
N PRO A 85 -7.58 -13.49 -9.58
CA PRO A 85 -6.17 -13.18 -9.31
C PRO A 85 -5.29 -13.43 -10.53
N LEU A 86 -4.37 -12.49 -10.81
CA LEU A 86 -3.40 -12.66 -11.88
C LEU A 86 -2.46 -13.85 -11.57
N ASP A 87 -2.30 -14.76 -12.53
CA ASP A 87 -1.50 -15.98 -12.43
C ASP A 87 -0.47 -16.06 -13.57
N GLY A 88 0.78 -16.37 -13.24
CA GLY A 88 1.87 -16.47 -14.22
C GLY A 88 1.72 -17.60 -15.25
N ASN A 89 0.78 -18.53 -15.05
CA ASN A 89 0.45 -19.59 -15.99
C ASN A 89 -0.61 -19.18 -17.03
N CYS A 90 -1.18 -17.98 -16.90
CA CYS A 90 -2.20 -17.46 -17.81
C CYS A 90 -1.63 -16.49 -18.84
N LEU A 91 -2.37 -16.30 -19.94
CA LEU A 91 -2.07 -15.31 -20.97
C LEU A 91 -3.05 -14.15 -20.86
N TYR A 92 -2.53 -12.95 -20.65
CA TYR A 92 -3.32 -11.73 -20.52
C TYR A 92 -3.12 -10.81 -21.72
N ARG A 93 -4.17 -10.06 -22.06
CA ARG A 93 -4.12 -8.98 -23.07
C ARG A 93 -4.44 -7.67 -22.38
N LEU A 94 -3.49 -6.73 -22.45
CA LEU A 94 -3.76 -5.34 -22.14
C LEU A 94 -4.06 -4.57 -23.43
N GLN A 95 -5.13 -3.78 -23.41
CA GLN A 95 -5.57 -2.98 -24.54
C GLN A 95 -6.03 -1.59 -24.05
N GLY A 96 -5.77 -0.56 -24.86
CA GLY A 96 -6.11 0.81 -24.52
C GLY A 96 -5.46 1.81 -25.49
N SER A 97 -5.77 3.09 -25.31
CA SER A 97 -5.04 4.18 -25.94
C SER A 97 -3.74 4.47 -25.20
N ASP A 98 -2.85 5.20 -25.85
CA ASP A 98 -1.64 5.69 -25.21
C ASP A 98 -1.95 6.61 -24.01
N ILE A 99 -1.05 6.66 -23.03
CA ILE A 99 -1.18 7.49 -21.83
C ILE A 99 -0.49 8.83 -22.08
N GLU A 100 -1.17 9.95 -21.80
CA GLU A 100 -0.61 11.30 -21.90
C GLU A 100 0.57 11.47 -20.91
N SER A 101 1.75 11.12 -21.39
CA SER A 101 2.99 11.03 -20.60
C SER A 101 4.19 11.14 -21.54
N ARG A 102 5.38 11.42 -20.99
CA ARG A 102 6.62 11.42 -21.78
C ARG A 102 7.05 10.00 -22.17
N TRP A 103 6.79 9.03 -21.30
CA TRP A 103 7.01 7.61 -21.47
C TRP A 103 6.25 6.85 -20.38
N TRP A 104 5.99 5.57 -20.61
CA TRP A 104 5.44 4.66 -19.59
C TRP A 104 6.03 3.26 -19.77
N SER A 105 5.87 2.44 -18.73
CA SER A 105 6.27 1.04 -18.73
C SER A 105 5.28 0.22 -17.91
N ILE A 106 5.32 -1.09 -18.13
CA ILE A 106 4.60 -2.07 -17.32
C ILE A 106 5.62 -3.05 -16.78
N THR A 107 5.47 -3.40 -15.51
CA THR A 107 6.34 -4.36 -14.84
C THR A 107 5.45 -5.35 -14.10
N ALA A 108 5.70 -6.64 -14.35
CA ALA A 108 5.06 -7.72 -13.61
C ALA A 108 5.93 -8.04 -12.39
N TYR A 109 5.27 -8.25 -11.24
CA TYR A 109 5.88 -8.66 -9.98
C TYR A 109 5.24 -9.94 -9.50
N GLY A 110 5.98 -10.76 -8.76
CA GLY A 110 5.43 -11.87 -8.00
C GLY A 110 4.48 -11.41 -6.90
N SER A 111 3.75 -12.34 -6.30
CA SER A 111 2.84 -12.06 -5.17
C SER A 111 3.55 -11.51 -3.93
N ASP A 112 4.86 -11.72 -3.84
CA ASP A 112 5.76 -11.19 -2.82
C ASP A 112 6.25 -9.76 -3.11
N GLY A 113 5.94 -9.22 -4.29
CA GLY A 113 6.25 -7.86 -4.69
C GLY A 113 7.62 -7.67 -5.36
N PHE A 114 8.27 -8.76 -5.79
CA PHE A 114 9.57 -8.75 -6.47
C PHE A 114 9.54 -9.49 -7.81
#